data_AF-A0A6C0C228-F1
#
_entry.id   AF-A0A6C0C228-F1
#
_cell.length_a   1.000
_cell.length_b   1.000
_cell.length_c   1.000
_cell.angle_alpha   90.00
_cell.angle_beta   90.00
_cell.angle_gamma   90.00
#
_symmetry.space_group_name_H-M   'P 1'
#
loop_
_entity.id
_entity.type
_entity.pdbx_description
1 polymer ?
#
loop_
_entity_poly.entity_id
_entity_poly.type
_entity_poly.pdbx_seq_one_letter_code
_entity_poly.pdbx_strand_id
1 'polypeptide(L)'
;MSCQRVNRMKNTIIVMCVGVLFQVLFWSFLASVVGASPQNVRGLNSNTIKLPNPIPCNPGTNGTSCVCPANCLKYDAETNCCHPIDCWSYSTIKKSCDEAGKEFLPALLLQIFLGGLGSGFGNIGRWDIFSIYMAVFFGGCVLMCCCGICCNCINKEQDKEGATKMGIKCGSCLWSLAISIMWIWGIVVIANKEVDGVWTNYKGEPIMCPLIG
;
A
#
# COMPACT_ATOMS: atom_id res chain seq x y z
N MET A 1 36.21 -25.28 36.65
CA MET A 1 36.00 -24.25 35.59
C MET A 1 34.89 -24.58 34.57
N SER A 2 34.09 -25.64 34.73
CA SER A 2 33.22 -26.15 33.66
C SER A 2 31.72 -25.80 33.76
N CYS A 3 31.19 -25.44 34.93
CA CYS A 3 29.73 -25.32 35.09
C CYS A 3 29.13 -23.98 34.61
N GLN A 4 29.85 -22.86 34.77
CA GLN A 4 29.38 -21.54 34.30
C GLN A 4 29.33 -21.41 32.77
N ARG A 5 30.19 -22.14 32.05
CA ARG A 5 30.28 -22.04 30.58
C ARG A 5 29.13 -22.77 29.89
N VAL A 6 28.63 -23.87 30.47
CA VAL A 6 27.49 -24.65 29.96
C VAL A 6 26.16 -23.92 30.16
N ASN A 7 25.95 -23.28 31.33
CA ASN A 7 24.76 -22.45 31.56
C ASN A 7 24.73 -21.21 30.66
N ARG A 8 25.89 -20.58 30.42
CA ARG A 8 25.98 -19.44 29.48
C ARG A 8 25.59 -19.86 28.05
N MET A 9 26.02 -21.03 27.58
CA MET A 9 25.65 -21.54 26.25
C MET A 9 24.16 -21.87 26.11
N LYS A 10 23.54 -22.48 27.12
CA LYS A 10 22.09 -22.77 27.12
C LYS A 10 21.24 -21.50 27.04
N ASN A 11 21.60 -20.45 27.79
CA ASN A 11 20.90 -19.16 27.73
C ASN A 11 21.04 -18.50 26.36
N THR A 12 22.22 -18.54 25.73
CA THR A 12 22.40 -17.96 24.39
C THR A 12 21.55 -18.66 23.33
N ILE A 13 21.45 -20.00 23.39
CA ILE A 13 20.61 -20.79 22.46
C ILE A 13 19.13 -20.46 22.65
N ILE A 14 18.66 -20.34 23.90
CA ILE A 14 17.27 -19.97 24.19
C ILE A 14 16.95 -18.57 23.66
N VAL A 15 17.84 -17.59 23.86
CA VAL A 15 17.66 -16.22 23.34
C VAL A 15 17.61 -16.21 21.80
N MET A 16 18.45 -17.01 21.14
CA MET A 16 18.41 -17.15 19.68
C MET A 16 17.10 -17.81 19.21
N CYS A 17 16.66 -18.90 19.86
CA CYS A 17 15.41 -19.58 19.51
C CYS A 17 14.18 -18.68 19.72
N VAL A 18 14.15 -17.88 20.79
CA VAL A 18 13.09 -16.88 21.02
C VAL A 18 13.12 -15.81 19.94
N GLY A 19 14.31 -15.32 19.55
CA GLY A 19 14.46 -14.36 18.45
C GLY A 19 13.94 -14.89 17.11
N VAL A 20 14.22 -16.16 16.79
CA VAL A 20 13.74 -16.81 15.55
C VAL A 20 12.22 -17.02 15.60
N LEU A 21 11.68 -17.52 16.71
CA LEU A 21 10.22 -17.65 16.91
C LEU A 21 9.51 -16.31 16.77
N PHE A 22 10.11 -15.24 17.29
CA PHE A 22 9.55 -13.89 17.21
C PHE A 22 9.60 -13.34 15.78
N GLN A 23 10.67 -13.61 15.03
CA GLN A 23 10.73 -13.30 13.60
C GLN A 23 9.64 -14.05 12.84
N VAL A 24 9.44 -15.35 13.09
CA VAL A 24 8.39 -16.14 12.44
C VAL A 24 7.00 -15.56 12.77
N LEU A 25 6.73 -15.22 14.03
CA LEU A 25 5.46 -14.60 14.43
C LEU A 25 5.26 -13.21 13.81
N PHE A 26 6.33 -12.41 13.69
CA PHE A 26 6.29 -11.10 13.04
C PHE A 26 6.00 -11.22 11.53
N TRP A 27 6.67 -12.14 10.83
CA TRP A 27 6.39 -12.42 9.42
C TRP A 27 4.99 -13.00 9.20
N SER A 28 4.49 -13.80 10.14
CA SER A 28 3.13 -14.34 10.13
C SER A 28 2.07 -13.24 10.34
N PHE A 29 2.34 -12.31 11.27
CA PHE A 29 1.47 -11.16 11.51
C PHE A 29 1.45 -10.22 10.30
N LEU A 30 2.62 -9.90 9.72
CA LEU A 30 2.73 -9.15 8.47
C LEU A 30 1.93 -9.81 7.34
N ALA A 31 2.02 -11.13 7.17
CA ALA A 31 1.23 -11.85 6.18
C ALA A 31 -0.29 -11.69 6.42
N SER A 32 -0.74 -11.66 7.67
CA SER A 32 -2.15 -11.45 8.01
C SER A 32 -2.65 -10.02 7.78
N VAL A 33 -1.79 -9.00 7.98
CA VAL A 33 -2.12 -7.59 7.70
C VAL A 33 -2.15 -7.32 6.20
N VAL A 34 -1.24 -7.93 5.42
CA VAL A 34 -1.28 -7.91 3.95
C VAL A 34 -2.57 -8.56 3.42
N GLY A 35 -3.13 -9.52 4.15
CA GLY A 35 -4.42 -10.15 3.84
C GLY A 35 -5.67 -9.37 4.30
N ALA A 36 -5.51 -8.28 5.05
CA ALA A 36 -6.65 -7.49 5.53
C ALA A 36 -7.22 -6.66 4.36
N SER A 37 -8.38 -7.09 3.87
CA SER A 37 -9.12 -6.50 2.76
C SER A 37 -9.25 -4.96 2.85
N PRO A 38 -9.01 -4.22 1.76
CA PRO A 38 -9.02 -2.75 1.71
C PRO A 38 -10.40 -2.09 1.90
N GLN A 39 -11.45 -2.85 2.21
CA GLN A 39 -12.82 -2.34 2.25
C GLN A 39 -13.14 -1.43 3.46
N ASN A 40 -12.35 -1.47 4.53
CA ASN A 40 -12.72 -0.86 5.82
C ASN A 40 -12.03 0.47 6.19
N VAL A 41 -11.19 1.06 5.32
CA VAL A 41 -10.49 2.34 5.62
C VAL A 41 -11.03 3.52 4.79
N ARG A 42 -12.23 3.40 4.22
CA ARG A 42 -12.87 4.53 3.51
C ARG A 42 -13.50 5.52 4.48
N GLY A 43 -12.74 6.56 4.80
CA GLY A 43 -13.18 7.80 5.44
C GLY A 43 -13.55 8.92 4.46
N LEU A 44 -13.87 8.64 3.19
CA LEU A 44 -14.46 9.62 2.28
C LEU A 44 -15.69 9.02 1.61
N ASN A 45 -16.80 9.03 2.34
CA ASN A 45 -18.12 8.91 1.74
C ASN A 45 -18.48 10.26 1.11
N SER A 46 -18.95 10.21 -0.13
CA SER A 46 -19.78 11.27 -0.73
C SER A 46 -19.08 12.59 -1.09
N ASN A 47 -18.23 12.55 -2.12
CA ASN A 47 -18.42 13.54 -3.19
C ASN A 47 -19.36 12.87 -4.18
N THR A 48 -20.56 13.43 -4.36
CA THR A 48 -21.48 13.08 -5.44
C THR A 48 -20.67 12.76 -6.69
N ILE A 49 -20.69 11.49 -7.11
CA ILE A 49 -20.08 11.08 -8.37
C ILE A 49 -20.86 11.85 -9.43
N LYS A 50 -20.29 12.95 -9.91
CA LYS A 50 -20.81 13.62 -11.10
C LYS A 50 -20.53 12.66 -12.23
N LEU A 51 -21.53 11.83 -12.55
CA LEU A 51 -21.45 11.00 -13.73
C LEU A 51 -21.10 11.93 -14.90
N PRO A 52 -20.11 11.56 -15.72
CA PRO A 52 -19.77 12.36 -16.89
C PRO A 52 -21.03 12.55 -17.74
N ASN A 53 -21.22 13.75 -18.28
CA ASN A 53 -22.35 14.02 -19.17
C ASN A 53 -22.34 13.00 -20.31
N PRO A 54 -23.51 12.45 -20.68
CA PRO A 54 -23.60 11.41 -21.69
C PRO A 54 -23.02 11.90 -23.03
N ILE A 55 -22.12 11.12 -23.63
CA ILE A 55 -21.51 11.46 -24.92
C ILE A 55 -22.44 10.94 -26.03
N PRO A 56 -23.00 11.83 -26.86
CA PRO A 56 -23.91 11.43 -27.91
C PRO A 56 -23.18 10.59 -28.97
N CYS A 57 -23.85 9.54 -29.44
CA CYS A 57 -23.36 8.72 -30.54
C CYS A 57 -23.66 9.42 -31.89
N ASN A 58 -22.83 9.19 -32.91
CA ASN A 58 -23.18 9.57 -34.28
C ASN A 58 -24.03 8.46 -34.92
N PRO A 59 -25.09 8.79 -35.67
CA PRO A 59 -25.85 7.79 -36.41
C PRO A 59 -24.96 7.16 -37.49
N GLY A 60 -24.85 5.84 -37.46
CA GLY A 60 -24.08 5.05 -38.42
C GLY A 60 -24.74 5.02 -39.79
N THR A 61 -23.99 4.50 -40.77
CA THR A 61 -24.32 4.51 -42.21
C THR A 61 -25.66 3.88 -42.60
N ASN A 62 -26.32 3.11 -41.71
CA ASN A 62 -27.64 2.51 -41.92
C ASN A 62 -28.73 3.01 -40.95
N GLY A 63 -28.49 4.08 -40.19
CA GLY A 63 -29.50 4.68 -39.28
C GLY A 63 -29.85 3.85 -38.04
N THR A 64 -29.29 2.65 -37.90
CA THR A 64 -29.58 1.69 -36.81
C THR A 64 -28.37 1.36 -35.94
N SER A 65 -27.17 1.82 -36.30
CA SER A 65 -25.93 1.59 -35.52
C SER A 65 -25.41 2.90 -34.93
N CYS A 66 -25.25 2.99 -33.61
CA CYS A 66 -24.55 4.11 -32.98
C CYS A 66 -23.03 3.94 -33.16
N VAL A 67 -22.36 4.92 -33.76
CA VAL A 67 -20.90 4.95 -33.88
C VAL A 67 -20.34 6.00 -32.91
N CYS A 68 -19.46 5.58 -32.01
CA CYS A 68 -18.84 6.51 -31.07
C CYS A 68 -17.82 7.41 -31.77
N PRO A 69 -17.73 8.70 -31.37
CA PRO A 69 -16.90 9.68 -32.07
C PRO A 69 -15.40 9.46 -31.90
N ALA A 70 -14.98 8.60 -30.97
CA ALA A 70 -13.58 8.32 -30.70
C ALA A 70 -13.36 6.86 -30.28
N ASN A 71 -12.15 6.35 -30.52
CA ASN A 71 -11.80 4.93 -30.30
C ASN A 71 -11.72 4.54 -28.81
N CYS A 72 -11.55 5.50 -27.90
CA CYS A 72 -11.58 5.24 -26.45
C CYS A 72 -12.99 5.14 -25.86
N LEU A 73 -14.02 5.20 -26.70
CA LEU A 73 -15.41 5.14 -26.30
C LEU A 73 -16.04 3.83 -26.75
N LYS A 74 -16.83 3.23 -25.86
CA LYS A 74 -17.64 2.05 -26.13
C LYS A 74 -19.11 2.41 -26.07
N TYR A 75 -19.89 1.90 -27.03
CA TYR A 75 -21.33 2.04 -27.01
C TYR A 75 -21.94 1.13 -25.94
N ASP A 76 -22.85 1.68 -25.15
CA ASP A 76 -23.65 0.94 -24.17
C ASP A 76 -25.12 0.95 -24.57
N ALA A 77 -25.67 -0.25 -24.77
CA ALA A 77 -27.05 -0.45 -25.20
C ALA A 77 -28.06 -0.08 -24.10
N GLU A 78 -27.67 -0.08 -22.83
CA GLU A 78 -28.57 0.26 -21.72
C GLU A 78 -28.89 1.76 -21.67
N THR A 79 -27.90 2.60 -21.99
CA THR A 79 -28.00 4.07 -21.91
C THR A 79 -28.16 4.73 -23.28
N ASN A 80 -28.07 3.96 -24.37
CA ASN A 80 -28.03 4.44 -25.76
C ASN A 80 -26.97 5.53 -26.01
N CYS A 81 -25.90 5.54 -25.21
CA CYS A 81 -24.85 6.55 -25.27
C CYS A 81 -23.46 5.89 -25.35
N CYS A 82 -22.46 6.69 -25.70
CA CYS A 82 -21.07 6.28 -25.68
C CYS A 82 -20.43 6.61 -24.34
N HIS A 83 -19.70 5.66 -23.77
CA HIS A 83 -18.97 5.82 -22.50
C HIS A 83 -17.48 5.54 -22.69
N PRO A 84 -16.60 6.20 -21.93
CA PRO A 84 -15.18 5.88 -21.96
C PRO A 84 -14.93 4.44 -21.52
N ILE A 85 -14.00 3.79 -22.23
CA ILE A 85 -13.41 2.51 -21.83
C ILE A 85 -12.65 2.71 -20.51
N ASP A 86 -12.52 1.64 -19.72
CA ASP A 86 -11.75 1.66 -18.49
C ASP A 86 -10.34 2.24 -18.70
N CYS A 87 -9.92 3.12 -17.79
CA CYS A 87 -8.66 3.87 -17.83
C CYS A 87 -8.51 4.87 -18.99
N TRP A 88 -9.61 5.27 -19.62
CA TRP A 88 -9.66 6.38 -20.58
C TRP A 88 -10.62 7.48 -20.13
N SER A 89 -10.30 8.70 -20.54
CA SER A 89 -11.17 9.86 -20.40
C SER A 89 -11.35 10.54 -21.75
N TYR A 90 -12.50 11.15 -21.98
CA TYR A 90 -12.79 11.84 -23.22
C TYR A 90 -13.06 13.32 -22.95
N SER A 91 -12.28 14.18 -23.62
CA SER A 91 -12.49 15.62 -23.57
C SER A 91 -13.38 16.06 -24.74
N THR A 92 -14.59 16.54 -24.43
CA THR A 92 -15.50 17.11 -25.44
C THR A 92 -14.94 18.36 -26.12
N ILE A 93 -14.05 19.10 -25.43
CA ILE A 93 -13.42 20.33 -25.93
C ILE A 93 -12.31 19.99 -26.92
N LYS A 94 -11.39 19.11 -26.55
CA LYS A 94 -10.26 18.72 -27.42
C LYS A 94 -10.64 17.67 -28.46
N LYS A 95 -11.82 17.04 -28.31
CA LYS A 95 -12.26 15.87 -29.07
C LYS A 95 -11.21 14.75 -29.07
N SER A 96 -10.43 14.65 -27.99
CA SER A 96 -9.35 13.69 -27.81
C SER A 96 -9.65 12.72 -26.68
N CYS A 97 -9.03 11.55 -26.78
CA CYS A 97 -8.96 10.56 -25.74
C CYS A 97 -7.69 10.79 -24.94
N ASP A 98 -7.84 11.02 -23.64
CA ASP A 98 -6.72 11.21 -22.72
C ASP A 98 -6.69 10.01 -21.77
N GLU A 99 -5.50 9.53 -21.42
CA GLU A 99 -5.34 8.44 -20.45
C GLU A 99 -5.93 8.87 -19.09
N ALA A 100 -6.77 8.03 -18.51
CA ALA A 100 -7.38 8.29 -17.21
C ALA A 100 -6.69 7.47 -16.13
N GLY A 101 -6.13 8.17 -15.15
CA GLY A 101 -5.43 7.56 -14.04
C GLY A 101 -5.04 8.60 -13.00
N LYS A 102 -4.35 8.14 -11.97
CA LYS A 102 -3.75 9.04 -10.97
C LYS A 102 -2.43 9.56 -11.51
N GLU A 103 -2.18 10.86 -11.32
CA GLU A 103 -0.91 11.50 -11.64
C GLU A 103 0.22 10.89 -10.80
N PHE A 104 1.28 10.41 -11.45
CA PHE A 104 2.41 9.80 -10.77
C PHE A 104 3.24 10.83 -9.98
N LEU A 105 3.36 12.06 -10.50
CA LEU A 105 4.22 13.10 -9.97
C LEU A 105 3.89 13.50 -8.51
N PRO A 106 2.64 13.84 -8.14
CA PRO A 106 2.31 14.16 -6.75
C PRO A 106 2.51 12.96 -5.82
N ALA A 107 2.24 11.74 -6.29
CA ALA A 107 2.49 10.53 -5.51
C ALA A 107 3.98 10.32 -5.25
N LEU A 108 4.82 10.53 -6.27
CA LEU A 108 6.27 10.44 -6.17
C LEU A 108 6.82 11.50 -5.20
N LEU A 109 6.39 12.74 -5.31
CA LEU A 109 6.80 13.82 -4.40
C LEU A 109 6.41 13.52 -2.96
N LEU A 110 5.18 13.04 -2.73
CA LEU A 110 4.74 12.62 -1.39
C LEU A 110 5.57 11.45 -0.87
N GLN A 111 5.92 10.49 -1.72
CA GLN A 111 6.77 9.37 -1.33
C GLN A 111 8.23 9.80 -1.06
N ILE A 112 8.75 10.82 -1.73
CA ILE A 112 10.09 11.33 -1.42
C ILE A 112 10.10 12.00 -0.04
N PHE A 113 9.15 12.87 0.28
CA PHE A 113 9.18 13.62 1.54
C PHE A 113 8.57 12.87 2.74
N LEU A 114 7.50 12.11 2.51
CA LEU A 114 6.73 11.40 3.54
C LEU A 114 6.67 9.88 3.29
N GLY A 115 7.51 9.33 2.42
CA GLY A 115 7.41 7.93 2.04
C GLY A 115 7.81 6.92 3.10
N GLY A 116 8.45 7.34 4.20
CA GLY A 116 8.58 6.50 5.40
C GLY A 116 7.22 6.05 5.95
N LEU A 117 6.17 6.82 5.68
CA LEU A 117 4.77 6.53 6.02
C LEU A 117 3.98 5.93 4.85
N GLY A 118 4.58 5.78 3.66
CA GLY A 118 3.89 5.29 2.46
C GLY A 118 2.87 6.26 1.86
N SER A 119 2.94 7.55 2.18
CA SER A 119 1.96 8.58 1.79
C SER A 119 1.69 8.66 0.28
N GLY A 120 2.68 8.35 -0.56
CA GLY A 120 2.52 8.30 -2.01
C GLY A 120 1.49 7.24 -2.43
N PHE A 121 1.51 6.08 -1.77
CA PHE A 121 0.54 5.01 -2.01
C PHE A 121 -0.87 5.39 -1.55
N GLY A 122 -0.99 6.09 -0.42
CA GLY A 122 -2.27 6.66 0.02
C GLY A 122 -2.87 7.64 -1.00
N ASN A 123 -2.04 8.49 -1.60
CA ASN A 123 -2.48 9.46 -2.61
C ASN A 123 -3.04 8.81 -3.89
N ILE A 124 -2.44 7.71 -4.33
CA ILE A 124 -2.94 6.92 -5.48
C ILE A 124 -4.07 5.95 -5.10
N GLY A 125 -4.50 5.94 -3.83
CA GLY A 125 -5.59 5.08 -3.34
C GLY A 125 -5.18 3.64 -3.06
N ARG A 126 -3.88 3.32 -3.06
CA ARG A 126 -3.32 2.01 -2.70
C ARG A 126 -3.15 1.89 -1.19
N TRP A 127 -4.29 1.84 -0.51
CA TRP A 127 -4.40 1.74 0.95
C TRP A 127 -3.86 0.41 1.49
N ASP A 128 -3.90 -0.64 0.68
CA ASP A 128 -3.24 -1.92 0.94
C ASP A 128 -1.74 -1.70 1.20
N ILE A 129 -1.03 -1.06 0.27
CA ILE A 129 0.42 -0.80 0.40
C ILE A 129 0.67 0.23 1.50
N PHE A 130 -0.11 1.32 1.55
CA PHE A 130 0.00 2.32 2.61
C PHE A 130 -0.12 1.71 4.02
N SER A 131 -1.05 0.77 4.22
CA SER A 131 -1.24 0.11 5.51
C SER A 131 -0.04 -0.73 5.92
N ILE A 132 0.67 -1.34 4.97
CA ILE A 132 1.92 -2.05 5.23
C ILE A 132 3.00 -1.09 5.72
N TYR A 133 3.14 0.08 5.08
CA TYR A 133 4.08 1.11 5.56
C TYR A 133 3.75 1.56 6.97
N MET A 134 2.48 1.78 7.28
CA MET A 134 2.04 2.17 8.63
C MET A 134 2.25 1.06 9.66
N ALA A 135 1.92 -0.17 9.31
CA ALA A 135 2.08 -1.34 10.17
C ALA A 135 3.55 -1.64 10.45
N VAL A 136 4.43 -1.46 9.46
CA VAL A 136 5.87 -1.42 9.71
C VAL A 136 6.13 -0.21 10.57
N PHE A 137 6.16 1.02 10.07
CA PHE A 137 6.59 2.23 10.81
C PHE A 137 6.15 2.29 12.30
N PHE A 138 4.87 2.03 12.60
CA PHE A 138 4.33 2.03 13.97
C PHE A 138 4.43 0.69 14.71
N GLY A 139 4.41 -0.44 14.01
CA GLY A 139 4.44 -1.77 14.64
C GLY A 139 5.74 -2.05 15.40
N GLY A 140 6.87 -1.50 14.96
CA GLY A 140 8.14 -1.66 15.66
C GLY A 140 8.17 -0.99 17.02
N CYS A 141 7.51 0.16 17.17
CA CYS A 141 7.36 0.83 18.47
C CYS A 141 6.50 -0.01 19.42
N VAL A 142 5.36 -0.54 18.93
CA VAL A 142 4.48 -1.40 19.72
C VAL A 142 5.20 -2.68 20.14
N LEU A 143 5.92 -3.33 19.23
CA LEU A 143 6.69 -4.53 19.54
C LEU A 143 7.83 -4.26 20.51
N MET A 144 8.54 -3.13 20.40
CA MET A 144 9.60 -2.78 21.34
C MET A 144 9.06 -2.46 22.74
N CYS A 145 7.94 -1.76 22.84
CA CYS A 145 7.26 -1.50 24.11
C CYS A 145 6.71 -2.79 24.75
N CYS A 146 6.07 -3.67 23.96
CA CYS A 146 5.52 -4.93 24.46
C CYS A 146 6.62 -5.96 24.80
N CYS A 147 7.71 -6.04 24.04
CA CYS A 147 8.85 -6.91 24.33
C CYS A 147 9.60 -6.49 25.58
N GLY A 148 9.71 -5.19 25.86
CA GLY A 148 10.28 -4.69 27.11
C GLY A 148 9.49 -5.15 28.36
N ILE A 149 8.17 -5.28 28.23
CA ILE A 149 7.28 -5.76 29.29
C ILE A 149 7.35 -7.30 29.41
N CYS A 150 7.26 -8.03 28.29
CA CYS A 150 7.31 -9.50 28.29
C CYS A 150 8.67 -10.06 28.75
N CYS A 151 9.79 -9.47 28.31
CA CYS A 151 11.14 -9.85 28.77
C CYS A 151 11.38 -9.51 30.25
N ASN A 152 10.68 -8.50 30.78
CA ASN A 152 10.70 -8.16 32.22
C ASN A 152 9.98 -9.19 33.09
N CYS A 153 8.99 -9.90 32.55
CA CYS A 153 8.23 -10.92 33.29
C CYS A 153 8.91 -12.29 33.32
N ILE A 154 9.72 -12.62 32.31
CA ILE A 154 10.26 -13.99 32.12
C ILE A 154 11.69 -14.16 32.67
N ASN A 155 12.51 -13.10 32.70
CA ASN A 155 13.91 -13.20 33.13
C ASN A 155 14.10 -12.93 34.63
N LYS A 156 15.17 -13.48 35.22
CA LYS A 156 15.63 -13.10 36.57
C LYS A 156 16.22 -11.68 36.52
N GLU A 157 16.05 -10.89 37.59
CA GLU A 157 16.39 -9.45 37.63
C GLU A 157 17.79 -9.11 37.09
N GLN A 158 18.78 -9.98 37.30
CA GLN A 158 20.16 -9.78 36.87
C GLN A 158 20.38 -9.90 35.34
N ASP A 159 19.52 -10.61 34.62
CA ASP A 159 19.62 -10.81 33.16
C ASP A 159 18.66 -9.93 32.35
N LYS A 160 17.67 -9.30 33.02
CA LYS A 160 16.65 -8.43 32.39
C LYS A 160 17.27 -7.25 31.65
N GLU A 161 18.24 -6.58 32.26
CA GLU A 161 18.87 -5.39 31.66
C GLU A 161 19.70 -5.71 30.42
N GLY A 162 20.44 -6.83 30.44
CA GLY A 162 21.32 -7.23 29.34
C GLY A 162 20.54 -7.66 28.09
N ALA A 163 19.52 -8.50 28.28
CA ALA A 163 18.67 -9.00 27.18
C ALA A 163 17.87 -7.86 26.53
N THR A 164 17.33 -6.94 27.35
CA THR A 164 16.53 -5.80 26.85
C THR A 164 17.41 -4.80 26.09
N LYS A 165 18.62 -4.48 26.60
CA LYS A 165 19.57 -3.58 25.90
C LYS A 165 20.06 -4.17 24.58
N MET A 166 20.29 -5.48 24.51
CA MET A 166 20.75 -6.14 23.27
C MET A 166 19.61 -6.25 22.24
N GLY A 167 18.40 -6.60 22.69
CA GLY A 167 17.22 -6.66 21.84
C GLY A 167 16.86 -5.29 21.25
N ILE A 168 16.95 -4.22 22.04
CA ILE A 168 16.67 -2.86 21.57
C ILE A 168 17.68 -2.42 20.50
N LYS A 169 18.97 -2.66 20.72
CA LYS A 169 20.03 -2.24 19.78
C LYS A 169 19.98 -3.00 18.45
N CYS A 170 19.81 -4.32 18.47
CA CYS A 170 19.68 -5.10 17.24
C CYS A 170 18.34 -4.86 16.54
N GLY A 171 17.26 -4.76 17.32
CA GLY A 171 15.92 -4.47 16.82
C GLY A 171 15.86 -3.11 16.11
N SER A 172 16.41 -2.05 16.74
CA SER A 172 16.42 -0.71 16.13
C SER A 172 17.23 -0.66 14.83
N CYS A 173 18.37 -1.35 14.76
CA CYS A 173 19.21 -1.36 13.55
C CYS A 173 18.51 -2.08 12.39
N LEU A 174 17.94 -3.26 12.63
CA LEU A 174 17.19 -4.00 11.61
C LEU A 174 15.94 -3.24 11.16
N TRP A 175 15.30 -2.55 12.10
CA TRP A 175 14.12 -1.75 11.85
C TRP A 175 14.38 -0.53 10.97
N SER A 176 15.44 0.22 11.28
CA SER A 176 15.87 1.36 10.45
C SER A 176 16.25 0.92 9.03
N LEU A 177 16.86 -0.25 8.87
CA LEU A 177 17.16 -0.82 7.55
C LEU A 177 15.87 -1.20 6.81
N ALA A 178 14.91 -1.84 7.47
CA ALA A 178 13.63 -2.21 6.87
C ALA A 178 12.85 -0.98 6.37
N ILE A 179 12.76 0.08 7.17
CA ILE A 179 12.11 1.34 6.77
C ILE A 179 12.81 1.95 5.56
N SER A 180 14.15 2.00 5.57
CA SER A 180 14.94 2.57 4.48
C SER A 180 14.76 1.80 3.17
N ILE A 181 14.78 0.46 3.22
CA ILE A 181 14.58 -0.40 2.05
C ILE A 181 13.18 -0.18 1.47
N MET A 182 12.14 -0.22 2.31
CA MET A 182 10.79 0.03 1.84
C MET A 182 10.63 1.44 1.29
N TRP A 183 11.21 2.46 1.92
CA TRP A 183 11.12 3.83 1.44
C TRP A 183 11.70 3.98 0.03
N ILE A 184 12.90 3.43 -0.22
CA ILE A 184 13.54 3.42 -1.53
C ILE A 184 12.71 2.61 -2.54
N TRP A 185 12.25 1.42 -2.17
CA TRP A 185 11.39 0.60 -3.02
C TRP A 185 10.13 1.35 -3.46
N GLY A 186 9.49 2.07 -2.54
CA GLY A 186 8.30 2.86 -2.86
C GLY A 186 8.57 3.98 -3.85
N ILE A 187 9.73 4.64 -3.76
CA ILE A 187 10.13 5.66 -4.73
C ILE A 187 10.32 5.04 -6.12
N VAL A 188 11.05 3.92 -6.20
CA VAL A 188 11.37 3.25 -7.48
C VAL A 188 10.10 2.79 -8.18
N VAL A 189 9.20 2.12 -7.46
CA VAL A 189 7.96 1.56 -8.01
C VAL A 189 7.02 2.65 -8.54
N ILE A 190 6.90 3.78 -7.81
CA ILE A 190 6.07 4.91 -8.27
C ILE A 190 6.74 5.61 -9.46
N ALA A 191 8.06 5.79 -9.45
CA ALA A 191 8.80 6.42 -10.55
C ALA A 191 8.72 5.61 -11.85
N ASN A 192 8.76 4.27 -11.76
CA ASN A 192 8.59 3.38 -12.91
C ASN A 192 7.13 3.16 -13.32
N LYS A 193 6.16 3.76 -12.61
CA LYS A 193 4.72 3.57 -12.84
C LYS A 193 4.29 2.09 -12.81
N GLU A 194 4.96 1.28 -11.99
CA GLU A 194 4.73 -0.18 -11.88
C GLU A 194 3.49 -0.53 -11.05
N VAL A 195 2.90 0.46 -10.37
CA VAL A 195 1.74 0.28 -9.49
C VAL A 195 0.56 1.06 -10.03
N ASP A 196 -0.56 0.36 -10.19
CA ASP A 196 -1.83 0.98 -10.54
C ASP A 196 -2.45 1.75 -9.38
N GLY A 197 -3.09 2.87 -9.70
CA GLY A 197 -3.87 3.68 -8.79
C GLY A 197 -5.36 3.38 -8.88
N VAL A 198 -6.09 3.65 -7.79
CA VAL A 198 -7.55 3.52 -7.78
C VAL A 198 -8.17 4.67 -8.57
N TRP A 199 -8.92 4.30 -9.60
CA TRP A 199 -9.73 5.18 -10.44
C TRP A 199 -11.21 4.81 -10.34
N THR A 200 -12.09 5.64 -10.89
CA THR A 200 -13.53 5.41 -10.89
C THR A 200 -14.00 5.34 -12.34
N ASN A 201 -14.63 4.23 -12.71
CA ASN A 201 -15.19 4.07 -14.06
C ASN A 201 -16.44 4.98 -14.25
N TYR A 202 -16.99 4.99 -15.46
CA TYR A 202 -18.18 5.79 -15.76
C TYR A 202 -19.43 5.36 -14.97
N LYS A 203 -19.47 4.11 -14.47
CA LYS A 203 -20.53 3.57 -13.61
C LYS A 203 -20.35 3.94 -12.13
N GLY A 204 -19.24 4.56 -11.74
CA GLY A 204 -18.94 4.89 -10.35
C GLY A 204 -18.23 3.76 -9.57
N GLU A 205 -17.83 2.69 -10.24
CA GLU A 205 -17.15 1.54 -9.62
C GLU A 205 -15.64 1.76 -9.56
N PRO A 206 -14.96 1.30 -8.48
CA PRO A 206 -13.52 1.41 -8.35
C PRO A 206 -12.82 0.43 -9.30
N ILE A 207 -11.93 0.94 -10.13
CA ILE A 207 -11.05 0.16 -11.02
C ILE A 207 -9.58 0.52 -10.76
N MET A 208 -8.66 -0.33 -11.20
CA MET A 208 -7.21 -0.08 -11.12
C MET A 208 -6.72 0.39 -12.49
N CYS A 209 -6.06 1.54 -12.53
CA CYS A 209 -5.52 2.12 -13.75
C CYS A 209 -4.05 2.49 -13.60
N PRO A 210 -3.25 2.40 -14.68
CA PRO A 210 -1.87 2.85 -14.68
C PRO A 210 -1.74 4.32 -14.28
N LEU A 211 -0.58 4.68 -13.73
CA LEU A 211 -0.29 6.08 -13.42
C LEU A 211 0.01 6.88 -14.69
N ILE A 212 -0.64 8.03 -14.81
CA ILE A 212 -0.43 8.97 -15.92
C ILE A 212 0.63 9.99 -15.55
N GLY A 213 1.26 10.63 -16.56
CA GLY A 213 2.27 11.67 -16.34
C GLY A 213 2.49 12.57 -17.53
#